data_AF-A0A067FQ76-F1
#
_entry.id   AF-A0A067FQ76-F1
#
_cell.length_a   1.000
_cell.length_b   1.000
_cell.length_c   1.000
_cell.angle_alpha   90.00
_cell.angle_beta   90.00
_cell.angle_gamma   90.00
#
_symmetry.space_group_name_H-M   'P 1'
#
loop_
_entity.id
_entity.type
_entity.pdbx_description
1 polymer ?
#
loop_
_entity_poly.entity_id
_entity_poly.type
_entity_poly.pdbx_seq_one_letter_code
_entity_poly.pdbx_strand_id
1 'polypeptide(L)'
;MRVPRKCSPKFYESHVLPILNKKHAIQLTKFDYRLANKLDTDLQKLRCRVNYHALKFTDPIRHIGKMLVERMRLKTKHFIALHLRFEPDMLAFSGCYYGGGDEERTVLGALRKRWKSLHASNPDKVRRHGRCPLTPEEVGLMLRALGFGSDVHLYIASGEVYGGRETLAPLKALFPNLHSKETLASKYELEPFSSFSARMAALDFIVCDESDVFVTNNNGNMARILAGRRRYFGHKPTIRPNAKKLYKLFVDRNNMTWEEFASKVRTNQIGFMGEPNEVKPGRGEFHENPAACICEDSEAKARELLTPQNQTLGNHRKVDTHGSEAEDHLNDNDLDWSDMDYIDNGYTLQAKK
;
A
#
# COMPACT_ATOMS: atom_id res chain seq x y z
N MET A 1 15.33 -20.15 16.19
CA MET A 1 14.86 -19.36 17.35
C MET A 1 13.81 -18.35 16.90
N ARG A 2 12.86 -18.01 17.76
CA ARG A 2 11.86 -16.97 17.48
C ARG A 2 12.30 -15.66 18.12
N VAL A 3 12.60 -14.66 17.28
CA VAL A 3 12.91 -13.29 17.73
C VAL A 3 11.61 -12.50 17.74
N PRO A 4 11.33 -11.62 18.71
CA PRO A 4 10.16 -10.74 18.67
C PRO A 4 10.18 -9.77 17.46
N ARG A 5 9.04 -9.14 17.14
CA ARG A 5 9.00 -8.09 16.09
C ARG A 5 9.58 -6.79 16.66
N LYS A 6 10.18 -5.97 15.79
CA LYS A 6 10.72 -4.64 16.08
C LYS A 6 11.73 -4.61 17.24
N CYS A 7 12.58 -5.65 17.36
CA CYS A 7 13.65 -5.75 18.35
C CYS A 7 14.76 -4.70 18.13
N SER A 8 15.30 -4.18 19.23
CA SER A 8 16.45 -3.27 19.22
C SER A 8 17.76 -4.00 18.88
N PRO A 9 18.80 -3.29 18.41
CA PRO A 9 20.13 -3.88 18.21
C PRO A 9 20.67 -4.61 19.45
N LYS A 10 20.49 -4.02 20.64
CA LYS A 10 20.87 -4.62 21.93
C LYS A 10 20.26 -6.00 22.16
N PHE A 11 19.02 -6.24 21.71
CA PHE A 11 18.40 -7.56 21.83
C PHE A 11 19.18 -8.62 21.03
N TYR A 12 19.61 -8.28 19.82
CA TYR A 12 20.41 -9.18 19.00
C TYR A 12 21.77 -9.46 19.64
N GLU A 13 22.44 -8.44 20.15
CA GLU A 13 23.73 -8.58 20.83
C GLU A 13 23.66 -9.43 22.10
N SER A 14 22.59 -9.28 22.89
CA SER A 14 22.45 -9.96 24.18
C SER A 14 21.81 -11.34 24.09
N HIS A 15 20.95 -11.60 23.09
CA HIS A 15 20.17 -12.85 23.02
C HIS A 15 20.49 -13.70 21.79
N VAL A 16 20.77 -13.08 20.64
CA VAL A 16 20.98 -13.81 19.38
C VAL A 16 22.46 -14.14 19.18
N LEU A 17 23.34 -13.16 19.38
CA LEU A 17 24.78 -13.28 19.17
C LEU A 17 25.44 -14.36 20.05
N PRO A 18 25.12 -14.51 21.35
CA PRO A 18 25.73 -15.57 22.17
C PRO A 18 25.37 -16.98 21.67
N ILE A 19 24.13 -17.15 21.20
CA ILE A 19 23.69 -18.41 20.60
C ILE A 19 24.44 -18.63 19.28
N LEU A 20 24.66 -17.57 18.49
CA LEU A 20 25.31 -17.68 17.18
C LEU A 20 26.77 -18.07 17.37
N ASN A 21 27.44 -17.48 18.36
CA ASN A 21 28.81 -17.83 18.72
C ASN A 21 28.93 -19.29 19.21
N LYS A 22 27.92 -19.80 19.93
CA LYS A 22 27.90 -21.18 20.43
C LYS A 22 27.53 -22.23 19.36
N LYS A 23 26.66 -21.87 18.41
CA LYS A 23 26.05 -22.81 17.46
C LYS A 23 26.53 -22.64 16.01
N HIS A 24 27.26 -21.55 15.72
CA HIS A 24 27.77 -21.11 14.41
C HIS A 24 26.71 -20.83 13.33
N ALA A 25 25.54 -21.44 13.41
CA ALA A 25 24.40 -21.16 12.55
C ALA A 25 23.12 -21.07 13.39
N ILE A 26 22.27 -20.09 13.04
CA ILE A 26 20.93 -19.96 13.63
C ILE A 26 19.93 -19.69 12.51
N GLN A 27 18.84 -20.45 12.51
CA GLN A 27 17.64 -20.10 11.78
C GLN A 27 16.73 -19.21 12.64
N LEU A 28 16.50 -17.97 12.21
CA LEU A 28 15.46 -17.13 12.79
C LEU A 28 14.12 -17.49 12.16
N THR A 29 13.18 -18.02 12.95
CA THR A 29 11.85 -18.39 12.45
C THR A 29 10.94 -17.17 12.41
N LYS A 30 10.22 -16.99 11.29
CA LYS A 30 9.42 -15.80 10.94
C LYS A 30 10.30 -14.54 10.83
N PHE A 31 10.49 -13.99 9.64
CA PHE A 31 11.48 -12.93 9.38
C PHE A 31 10.87 -11.51 9.23
N ASP A 32 9.56 -11.40 9.32
CA ASP A 32 8.84 -10.15 9.12
C ASP A 32 9.10 -9.13 10.25
N TYR A 33 9.43 -7.89 9.88
CA TYR A 33 9.52 -6.72 10.76
C TYR A 33 10.35 -6.92 12.03
N ARG A 34 11.50 -7.63 11.97
CA ARG A 34 12.27 -7.99 13.16
C ARG A 34 13.14 -6.87 13.73
N LEU A 35 13.70 -6.00 12.90
CA LEU A 35 14.52 -4.88 13.36
C LEU A 35 13.62 -3.68 13.71
N ALA A 36 13.89 -3.03 14.83
CA ALA A 36 13.20 -1.81 15.23
C ALA A 36 13.30 -0.71 14.16
N ASN A 37 12.29 0.14 14.07
CA ASN A 37 12.35 1.32 13.18
C ASN A 37 13.27 2.40 13.71
N LYS A 38 13.43 2.53 15.03
CA LYS A 38 14.35 3.46 15.67
C LYS A 38 15.72 2.78 15.82
N LEU A 39 16.66 3.20 14.98
CA LEU A 39 18.05 2.74 14.96
C LEU A 39 18.98 3.94 14.98
N ASP A 40 20.22 3.70 15.41
CA ASP A 40 21.29 4.69 15.33
C ASP A 40 21.58 5.07 13.88
N THR A 41 22.14 6.26 13.69
CA THR A 41 22.31 6.89 12.37
C THR A 41 23.04 5.99 11.36
N ASP A 42 24.11 5.31 11.77
CA ASP A 42 24.87 4.47 10.86
C ASP A 42 24.12 3.20 10.46
N LEU A 43 23.35 2.62 11.38
CA LEU A 43 22.45 1.50 11.07
C LEU A 43 21.31 1.93 10.15
N GLN A 44 20.77 3.15 10.31
CA GLN A 44 19.79 3.68 9.36
C GLN A 44 20.39 3.87 7.98
N LYS A 45 21.57 4.49 7.87
CA LYS A 45 22.28 4.66 6.59
C LYS A 45 22.53 3.30 5.91
N LEU A 46 22.96 2.30 6.67
CA LEU A 46 23.13 0.94 6.16
C LEU A 46 21.79 0.35 5.68
N ARG A 47 20.72 0.48 6.49
CA ARG A 47 19.37 0.03 6.13
C ARG A 47 18.90 0.67 4.82
N CYS A 48 19.12 1.97 4.64
CA CYS A 48 18.80 2.68 3.41
C CYS A 48 19.57 2.12 2.21
N ARG A 49 20.89 1.96 2.32
CA ARG A 49 21.73 1.39 1.25
C ARG A 49 21.30 -0.02 0.87
N VAL A 50 21.01 -0.87 1.85
CA VAL A 50 20.57 -2.24 1.58
C VAL A 50 19.22 -2.25 0.88
N ASN A 51 18.23 -1.52 1.39
CA ASN A 51 16.86 -1.56 0.85
C ASN A 51 16.72 -0.92 -0.53
N TYR A 52 17.45 0.16 -0.81
CA TYR A 52 17.28 0.89 -2.06
C TYR A 52 18.34 0.58 -3.11
N HIS A 53 19.58 0.26 -2.71
CA HIS A 53 20.68 0.02 -3.66
C HIS A 53 21.11 -1.44 -3.79
N ALA A 54 21.12 -2.22 -2.70
CA ALA A 54 21.62 -3.60 -2.75
C ALA A 54 20.59 -4.58 -3.31
N LEU A 55 19.31 -4.42 -2.97
CA LEU A 55 18.23 -5.27 -3.48
C LEU A 55 17.90 -4.89 -4.93
N LYS A 56 18.23 -5.78 -5.86
CA LYS A 56 17.97 -5.62 -7.30
C LYS A 56 17.33 -6.89 -7.84
N PHE A 57 16.42 -6.74 -8.80
CA PHE A 57 15.93 -7.87 -9.57
C PHE A 57 17.04 -8.44 -10.45
N THR A 58 16.92 -9.72 -10.79
CA THR A 58 17.83 -10.38 -11.73
C THR A 58 17.71 -9.77 -13.13
N ASP A 59 18.77 -9.88 -13.93
CA ASP A 59 18.81 -9.26 -15.25
C ASP A 59 17.67 -9.67 -16.20
N PRO A 60 17.20 -10.93 -16.23
CA PRO A 60 16.02 -11.30 -17.04
C PRO A 60 14.76 -10.52 -16.66
N ILE A 61 14.49 -10.36 -15.36
CA ILE A 61 13.32 -9.60 -14.86
C ILE A 61 13.49 -8.11 -15.20
N ARG A 62 14.69 -7.56 -15.00
CA ARG A 62 14.98 -6.16 -15.33
C ARG A 62 14.80 -5.88 -16.82
N HIS A 63 15.27 -6.79 -17.68
CA HIS A 63 15.17 -6.66 -19.13
C HIS A 63 13.71 -6.61 -19.59
N ILE A 64 12.89 -7.59 -19.17
CA ILE A 64 11.47 -7.63 -19.55
C ILE A 64 10.70 -6.48 -18.91
N GLY A 65 10.95 -6.15 -17.64
CA GLY A 65 10.33 -5.00 -16.98
C GLY A 65 10.62 -3.69 -17.70
N LYS A 66 11.87 -3.45 -18.12
CA LYS A 66 12.26 -2.27 -18.89
C LYS A 66 11.57 -2.24 -20.25
N MET A 67 11.52 -3.37 -20.95
CA MET A 67 10.81 -3.49 -22.23
C MET A 67 9.32 -3.15 -22.08
N LEU A 68 8.65 -3.62 -21.02
CA LEU A 68 7.24 -3.29 -20.74
C LEU A 68 7.06 -1.77 -20.54
N VAL A 69 7.97 -1.12 -19.81
CA VAL A 69 7.97 0.33 -19.64
C VAL A 69 8.16 1.04 -20.97
N GLU A 70 9.14 0.64 -21.78
CA GLU A 70 9.40 1.21 -23.10
C GLU A 70 8.16 1.08 -24.00
N ARG A 71 7.50 -0.09 -24.02
CA ARG A 71 6.26 -0.29 -24.77
C ARG A 71 5.10 0.57 -24.26
N MET A 72 5.00 0.82 -22.95
CA MET A 72 4.05 1.80 -22.42
C MET A 72 4.38 3.22 -22.90
N ARG A 73 5.66 3.60 -22.87
CA ARG A 73 6.13 4.92 -23.31
C ARG A 73 5.97 5.16 -24.82
N LEU A 74 5.96 4.10 -25.63
CA LEU A 74 5.61 4.18 -27.06
C LEU A 74 4.12 4.49 -27.28
N LYS A 75 3.25 4.11 -26.34
CA LYS A 75 1.81 4.39 -26.44
C LYS A 75 1.48 5.80 -25.93
N THR A 76 2.19 6.28 -24.92
CA THR A 76 1.99 7.61 -24.35
C THR A 76 3.24 8.13 -23.65
N LYS A 77 3.43 9.45 -23.65
CA LYS A 77 4.50 10.09 -22.89
C LYS A 77 4.33 9.88 -21.38
N HIS A 78 3.10 9.93 -20.87
CA HIS A 78 2.77 9.82 -19.43
C HIS A 78 1.69 8.77 -19.20
N PHE A 79 1.86 7.91 -18.19
CA PHE A 79 0.90 6.86 -17.84
C PHE A 79 0.77 6.65 -16.33
N ILE A 80 -0.38 6.10 -15.94
CA ILE A 80 -0.66 5.70 -14.57
C ILE A 80 -0.45 4.20 -14.45
N ALA A 81 0.25 3.75 -13.41
CA ALA A 81 0.25 2.34 -13.02
C ALA A 81 -0.71 2.14 -11.85
N LEU A 82 -1.69 1.25 -12.00
CA LEU A 82 -2.65 0.87 -10.99
C LEU A 82 -2.30 -0.53 -10.47
N HIS A 83 -1.87 -0.62 -9.22
CA HIS A 83 -1.80 -1.89 -8.51
C HIS A 83 -3.20 -2.25 -7.98
N LEU A 84 -3.82 -3.21 -8.66
CA LEU A 84 -5.17 -3.68 -8.40
C LEU A 84 -5.12 -5.02 -7.67
N ARG A 85 -5.05 -4.97 -6.33
CA ARG A 85 -5.13 -6.14 -5.47
C ARG A 85 -6.59 -6.53 -5.25
N PHE A 86 -7.20 -7.11 -6.28
CA PHE A 86 -8.61 -7.55 -6.29
C PHE A 86 -8.74 -9.03 -6.62
N GLU A 87 -7.77 -9.84 -6.20
CA GLU A 87 -7.75 -11.29 -6.39
C GLU A 87 -8.54 -12.02 -5.27
N PRO A 88 -9.09 -13.22 -5.55
CA PRO A 88 -10.02 -13.90 -4.65
C PRO A 88 -9.47 -14.13 -3.23
N ASP A 89 -8.16 -14.37 -3.10
CA ASP A 89 -7.50 -14.59 -1.81
C ASP A 89 -7.49 -13.33 -0.94
N MET A 90 -7.24 -12.16 -1.54
CA MET A 90 -7.30 -10.87 -0.84
C MET A 90 -8.73 -10.54 -0.42
N LEU A 91 -9.71 -10.76 -1.30
CA LEU A 91 -11.11 -10.47 -0.99
C LEU A 91 -11.63 -11.39 0.11
N ALA A 92 -11.27 -12.68 0.06
CA ALA A 92 -11.55 -13.64 1.12
C ALA A 92 -10.92 -13.18 2.44
N PHE A 93 -9.62 -12.88 2.45
CA PHE A 93 -8.87 -12.44 3.64
C PHE A 93 -9.40 -11.15 4.25
N SER A 94 -9.80 -10.18 3.42
CA SER A 94 -10.34 -8.90 3.91
C SER A 94 -11.67 -9.07 4.67
N GLY A 95 -12.43 -10.14 4.40
CA GLY A 95 -13.76 -10.34 4.99
C GLY A 95 -14.83 -9.40 4.45
N CYS A 96 -14.58 -8.74 3.32
CA CYS A 96 -15.52 -7.83 2.66
C CYS A 96 -16.60 -8.57 1.87
N TYR A 97 -17.67 -7.85 1.53
CA TYR A 97 -18.73 -8.27 0.64
C TYR A 97 -18.88 -7.22 -0.46
N TYR A 98 -18.89 -7.64 -1.72
CA TYR A 98 -18.89 -6.77 -2.89
C TYR A 98 -20.19 -6.82 -3.69
N GLY A 99 -21.22 -7.47 -3.16
CA GLY A 99 -22.56 -7.49 -3.76
C GLY A 99 -22.83 -8.65 -4.71
N GLY A 100 -21.92 -9.62 -4.84
CA GLY A 100 -22.05 -10.78 -5.73
C GLY A 100 -22.95 -11.92 -5.23
N GLY A 101 -23.85 -11.63 -4.29
CA GLY A 101 -24.88 -12.58 -3.82
C GLY A 101 -24.33 -13.85 -3.15
N ASP A 102 -25.09 -14.93 -3.26
CA ASP A 102 -24.77 -16.23 -2.65
C ASP A 102 -23.55 -16.89 -3.30
N GLU A 103 -23.29 -16.60 -4.57
CA GLU A 103 -22.10 -17.08 -5.27
C GLU A 103 -20.83 -16.52 -4.64
N GLU A 104 -20.74 -15.19 -4.46
CA GLU A 104 -19.60 -14.56 -3.79
C GLU A 104 -19.41 -15.12 -2.37
N ARG A 105 -20.50 -15.24 -1.61
CA ARG A 105 -20.47 -15.77 -0.24
C ARG A 105 -19.93 -17.20 -0.21
N THR A 106 -20.30 -18.03 -1.18
CA THR A 106 -19.87 -19.43 -1.27
C THR A 106 -18.40 -19.52 -1.68
N VAL A 107 -18.01 -18.84 -2.76
CA VAL A 107 -16.65 -18.91 -3.32
C VAL A 107 -15.63 -18.30 -2.35
N LEU A 108 -15.86 -17.07 -1.88
CA LEU A 108 -14.95 -16.42 -0.94
C LEU A 108 -15.02 -17.07 0.45
N GLY A 109 -16.19 -17.58 0.85
CA GLY A 109 -16.38 -18.34 2.08
C GLY A 109 -15.54 -19.61 2.13
N ALA A 110 -15.43 -20.33 1.02
CA ALA A 110 -14.55 -21.51 0.92
C ALA A 110 -13.07 -21.15 1.09
N LEU A 111 -12.63 -20.03 0.50
CA LEU A 111 -11.26 -19.54 0.67
C LEU A 111 -10.96 -19.09 2.10
N ARG A 112 -11.91 -18.42 2.77
CA ARG A 112 -11.78 -17.95 4.16
C ARG A 112 -11.43 -19.06 5.14
N LYS A 113 -11.91 -20.29 4.91
CA LYS A 113 -11.61 -21.46 5.75
C LYS A 113 -10.12 -21.78 5.86
N ARG A 114 -9.28 -21.27 4.94
CA ARG A 114 -7.82 -21.42 5.00
C ARG A 114 -7.21 -20.64 6.16
N TRP A 115 -7.83 -19.55 6.61
CA TRP A 115 -7.34 -18.71 7.70
C TRP A 115 -8.11 -18.99 8.99
N LYS A 116 -7.63 -19.96 9.77
CA LYS A 116 -8.26 -20.40 11.04
C LYS A 116 -8.41 -19.28 12.09
N SER A 117 -7.54 -18.28 12.05
CA SER A 117 -7.57 -17.11 12.95
C SER A 117 -8.44 -15.97 12.43
N LEU A 118 -8.97 -16.07 11.20
CA LEU A 118 -9.83 -15.05 10.64
C LEU A 118 -11.25 -15.27 11.16
N HIS A 119 -11.62 -14.53 12.20
CA HIS A 119 -12.98 -14.56 12.73
C HIS A 119 -13.99 -14.08 11.69
N ALA A 120 -15.23 -14.57 11.81
CA ALA A 120 -16.35 -14.09 11.00
C ALA A 120 -16.46 -12.57 11.17
N SER A 121 -16.10 -11.86 10.10
CA SER A 121 -16.07 -10.41 10.12
C SER A 121 -17.41 -9.87 9.65
N ASN A 122 -17.94 -8.86 10.33
CA ASN A 122 -19.05 -8.07 9.81
C ASN A 122 -18.54 -7.29 8.58
N PRO A 123 -18.98 -7.62 7.35
CA PRO A 123 -18.42 -7.03 6.13
C PRO A 123 -18.59 -5.50 6.09
N ASP A 124 -19.74 -5.00 6.57
CA ASP A 124 -20.00 -3.57 6.65
C ASP A 124 -19.05 -2.90 7.64
N LYS A 125 -18.76 -3.54 8.77
CA LYS A 125 -17.76 -3.02 9.71
C LYS A 125 -16.40 -2.90 9.04
N VAL A 126 -15.93 -3.93 8.33
CA VAL A 126 -14.64 -3.89 7.62
C VAL A 126 -14.59 -2.75 6.61
N ARG A 127 -15.64 -2.63 5.80
CA ARG A 127 -15.78 -1.58 4.79
C ARG A 127 -15.76 -0.19 5.41
N ARG A 128 -16.52 0.03 6.49
CA ARG A 128 -16.56 1.31 7.23
C ARG A 128 -15.20 1.70 7.83
N HIS A 129 -14.37 0.72 8.18
CA HIS A 129 -13.01 0.97 8.68
C HIS A 129 -11.97 1.14 7.56
N GLY A 130 -12.39 1.15 6.29
CA GLY A 130 -11.50 1.32 5.14
C GLY A 130 -10.57 0.13 4.90
N ARG A 131 -10.94 -1.06 5.39
CA ARG A 131 -10.11 -2.28 5.25
C ARG A 131 -10.41 -3.08 3.98
N CYS A 132 -11.48 -2.74 3.27
CA CYS A 132 -11.79 -3.33 1.98
C CYS A 132 -10.99 -2.66 0.87
N PRO A 133 -10.30 -3.44 0.01
CA PRO A 133 -9.88 -2.96 -1.30
C PRO A 133 -11.03 -2.27 -2.04
N LEU A 134 -10.73 -1.18 -2.74
CA LEU A 134 -11.68 -0.58 -3.67
C LEU A 134 -11.89 -1.52 -4.86
N THR A 135 -13.11 -1.56 -5.39
CA THR A 135 -13.42 -2.25 -6.65
C THR A 135 -12.77 -1.53 -7.83
N PRO A 136 -12.60 -2.19 -9.00
CA PRO A 136 -12.10 -1.49 -10.19
C PRO A 136 -12.95 -0.27 -10.58
N GLU A 137 -14.27 -0.35 -10.43
CA GLU A 137 -15.16 0.79 -10.65
C GLU A 137 -14.86 1.94 -9.69
N GLU A 138 -14.75 1.65 -8.39
CA GLU A 138 -14.49 2.66 -7.35
C GLU A 138 -13.16 3.38 -7.55
N VAL A 139 -12.10 2.63 -7.93
CA VAL A 139 -10.82 3.23 -8.30
C VAL A 139 -10.96 4.12 -9.53
N GLY A 140 -11.68 3.65 -10.55
CA GLY A 140 -11.94 4.42 -11.77
C GLY A 140 -12.65 5.74 -11.44
N LEU A 141 -13.73 5.68 -10.66
CA LEU A 141 -14.48 6.86 -10.22
C LEU A 141 -13.63 7.83 -9.41
N MET A 142 -12.79 7.31 -8.51
CA MET A 142 -11.84 8.13 -7.74
C MET A 142 -10.88 8.87 -8.68
N LEU A 143 -10.27 8.19 -9.65
CA LEU A 143 -9.34 8.82 -10.60
C LEU A 143 -10.03 9.89 -11.46
N ARG A 144 -11.24 9.60 -11.95
CA ARG A 144 -12.04 10.58 -12.70
C ARG A 144 -12.36 11.81 -11.86
N ALA A 145 -12.74 11.62 -10.59
CA ALA A 145 -13.02 12.71 -9.65
C ALA A 145 -11.78 13.54 -9.28
N LEU A 146 -10.60 12.93 -9.28
CA LEU A 146 -9.31 13.60 -9.10
C LEU A 146 -8.87 14.41 -10.34
N GLY A 147 -9.57 14.27 -11.46
CA GLY A 147 -9.35 15.06 -12.68
C GLY A 147 -8.60 14.32 -13.80
N PHE A 148 -8.35 13.02 -13.67
CA PHE A 148 -7.71 12.25 -14.75
C PHE A 148 -8.66 12.07 -15.94
N GLY A 149 -8.19 12.50 -17.12
CA GLY A 149 -8.86 12.35 -18.41
C GLY A 149 -9.05 10.88 -18.82
N SER A 150 -10.00 10.62 -19.72
CA SER A 150 -10.37 9.23 -20.10
C SER A 150 -9.38 8.68 -21.12
N ASP A 151 -8.68 9.58 -21.81
CA ASP A 151 -7.57 9.35 -22.72
C ASP A 151 -6.30 8.86 -22.00
N VAL A 152 -6.20 9.03 -20.67
CA VAL A 152 -5.05 8.55 -19.90
C VAL A 152 -4.87 7.04 -20.05
N HIS A 153 -3.63 6.61 -20.28
CA HIS A 153 -3.29 5.19 -20.33
C HIS A 153 -3.06 4.66 -18.93
N LEU A 154 -3.71 3.55 -18.59
CA LEU A 154 -3.52 2.83 -17.34
C LEU A 154 -2.80 1.52 -17.61
N TYR A 155 -1.73 1.27 -16.87
CA TYR A 155 -1.13 -0.04 -16.71
C TYR A 155 -1.73 -0.73 -15.48
N ILE A 156 -2.35 -1.90 -15.65
CA ILE A 156 -2.94 -2.69 -14.57
C ILE A 156 -1.92 -3.73 -14.09
N ALA A 157 -1.41 -3.51 -12.87
CA ALA A 157 -0.60 -4.47 -12.13
C ALA A 157 -1.51 -5.30 -11.21
N SER A 158 -1.86 -6.50 -11.64
CA SER A 158 -2.68 -7.43 -10.87
C SER A 158 -2.32 -8.89 -11.16
N GLY A 159 -2.66 -9.77 -10.22
CA GLY A 159 -2.88 -11.18 -10.49
C GLY A 159 -4.24 -11.42 -11.17
N GLU A 160 -4.83 -12.58 -10.90
CA GLU A 160 -6.16 -12.94 -11.38
C GLU A 160 -7.24 -12.14 -10.65
N VAL A 161 -7.83 -11.16 -11.35
CA VAL A 161 -8.91 -10.32 -10.80
C VAL A 161 -10.17 -11.16 -10.61
N TYR A 162 -10.75 -11.13 -9.41
CA TYR A 162 -12.03 -11.77 -9.12
C TYR A 162 -13.13 -11.22 -10.04
N GLY A 163 -13.92 -12.11 -10.67
CA GLY A 163 -14.93 -11.75 -11.67
C GLY A 163 -14.34 -11.32 -13.03
N GLY A 164 -13.02 -11.34 -13.20
CA GLY A 164 -12.34 -11.20 -14.48
C GLY A 164 -12.76 -9.96 -15.28
N ARG A 165 -13.16 -10.19 -16.54
CA ARG A 165 -13.49 -9.11 -17.49
C ARG A 165 -14.71 -8.30 -17.07
N GLU A 166 -15.71 -8.93 -16.47
CA GLU A 166 -16.95 -8.25 -16.06
C GLU A 166 -16.65 -7.25 -14.95
N THR A 167 -15.83 -7.64 -13.98
CA THR A 167 -15.40 -6.77 -12.87
C THR A 167 -14.49 -5.63 -13.33
N LEU A 168 -13.73 -5.82 -14.42
CA LEU A 168 -12.90 -4.76 -15.04
C LEU A 168 -13.68 -3.86 -16.02
N ALA A 169 -14.87 -4.26 -16.46
CA ALA A 169 -15.61 -3.54 -17.51
C ALA A 169 -15.94 -2.08 -17.13
N PRO A 170 -16.38 -1.75 -15.90
CA PRO A 170 -16.62 -0.36 -15.52
C PRO A 170 -15.35 0.49 -15.55
N LEU A 171 -14.21 -0.05 -15.09
CA LEU A 171 -12.93 0.65 -15.15
C LEU A 171 -12.53 0.93 -16.61
N LYS A 172 -12.72 -0.05 -17.49
CA LYS A 172 -12.44 0.10 -18.93
C LYS A 172 -13.36 1.12 -19.62
N ALA A 173 -14.61 1.23 -19.17
CA ALA A 173 -15.53 2.26 -19.68
C ALA A 173 -15.07 3.68 -19.29
N LEU A 174 -14.50 3.85 -18.10
CA LEU A 174 -13.96 5.14 -17.62
C LEU A 174 -12.60 5.47 -18.25
N PHE A 175 -11.78 4.46 -18.51
CA PHE A 175 -10.45 4.57 -19.11
C PHE A 175 -10.28 3.52 -20.21
N PRO A 176 -10.59 3.83 -21.48
CA PRO A 176 -10.50 2.85 -22.58
C PRO A 176 -9.09 2.33 -22.84
N ASN A 177 -8.06 3.11 -22.51
CA ASN A 177 -6.65 2.79 -22.73
C ASN A 177 -6.04 1.94 -21.60
N LEU A 178 -6.61 0.76 -21.33
CA LEU A 178 -6.08 -0.20 -20.36
C LEU A 178 -5.03 -1.14 -20.98
N HIS A 179 -3.91 -1.28 -20.29
CA HIS A 179 -2.80 -2.17 -20.64
C HIS A 179 -2.43 -3.05 -19.44
N SER A 180 -1.87 -4.21 -19.68
CA SER A 180 -1.24 -5.08 -18.69
C SER A 180 0.03 -5.70 -19.28
N LYS A 181 0.81 -6.42 -18.47
CA LYS A 181 1.96 -7.21 -18.98
C LYS A 181 1.54 -8.14 -20.11
N GLU A 182 0.36 -8.77 -20.04
CA GLU A 182 -0.17 -9.68 -21.07
C GLU A 182 -0.61 -8.97 -22.35
N THR A 183 -0.95 -7.67 -22.31
CA THR A 183 -1.30 -6.91 -23.52
C THR A 183 -0.08 -6.24 -24.15
N LEU A 184 1.00 -6.10 -23.39
CA LEU A 184 2.24 -5.46 -23.83
C LEU A 184 3.32 -6.46 -24.24
N ALA A 185 3.27 -7.69 -23.75
CA ALA A 185 4.20 -8.75 -24.08
C ALA A 185 3.48 -9.97 -24.65
N SER A 186 4.18 -10.68 -25.53
CA SER A 186 3.72 -11.97 -26.02
C SER A 186 3.79 -13.03 -24.93
N LYS A 187 3.01 -14.11 -25.10
CA LYS A 187 3.07 -15.27 -24.19
C LYS A 187 4.49 -15.84 -24.08
N TYR A 188 5.24 -15.87 -25.19
CA TYR A 188 6.62 -16.36 -25.23
C TYR A 188 7.59 -15.51 -24.42
N GLU A 189 7.44 -14.18 -24.44
CA GLU A 189 8.27 -13.26 -23.65
C GLU A 189 8.00 -13.41 -22.14
N LEU A 190 6.78 -13.78 -21.74
CA LEU A 190 6.38 -13.94 -20.33
C LEU A 190 6.57 -15.37 -19.79
N GLU A 191 6.67 -16.37 -20.67
CA GLU A 191 6.77 -17.78 -20.31
C GLU A 191 7.88 -18.09 -19.28
N PRO A 192 9.09 -17.51 -19.36
CA PRO A 192 10.16 -17.77 -18.37
C PRO A 192 9.83 -17.35 -16.93
N PHE A 193 8.82 -16.50 -16.76
CA PHE A 193 8.42 -15.91 -15.47
C PHE A 193 7.07 -16.46 -14.98
N SER A 194 6.24 -16.99 -15.87
CA SER A 194 4.84 -17.34 -15.61
C SER A 194 4.65 -18.44 -14.55
N SER A 195 5.63 -19.34 -14.42
CA SER A 195 5.63 -20.42 -13.43
C SER A 195 5.71 -19.94 -11.97
N PHE A 196 6.11 -18.67 -11.74
CA PHE A 196 6.22 -18.09 -10.41
C PHE A 196 5.52 -16.74 -10.34
N SER A 197 4.41 -16.67 -9.59
CA SER A 197 3.65 -15.43 -9.38
C SER A 197 4.52 -14.27 -8.89
N ALA A 198 5.51 -14.55 -8.03
CA ALA A 198 6.45 -13.54 -7.55
C ALA A 198 7.32 -12.92 -8.67
N ARG A 199 7.67 -13.70 -9.72
CA ARG A 199 8.42 -13.18 -10.87
C ARG A 199 7.52 -12.29 -11.75
N MET A 200 6.26 -12.70 -11.95
CA MET A 200 5.27 -11.87 -12.65
C MET A 200 5.01 -10.56 -11.91
N ALA A 201 4.86 -10.61 -10.59
CA ALA A 201 4.72 -9.43 -9.74
C ALA A 201 5.96 -8.52 -9.76
N ALA A 202 7.17 -9.09 -9.94
CA ALA A 202 8.39 -8.31 -10.09
C ALA A 202 8.42 -7.50 -11.40
N LEU A 203 7.83 -8.02 -12.48
CA LEU A 203 7.65 -7.26 -13.73
C LEU A 203 6.71 -6.08 -13.50
N ASP A 204 5.56 -6.33 -12.86
CA ASP A 204 4.60 -5.29 -12.47
C ASP A 204 5.25 -4.23 -11.56
N PHE A 205 6.11 -4.65 -10.63
CA PHE A 205 6.83 -3.72 -9.75
C PHE A 205 7.67 -2.72 -10.53
N ILE A 206 8.41 -3.17 -11.55
CA ILE A 206 9.25 -2.28 -12.36
C ILE A 206 8.37 -1.27 -13.10
N VAL A 207 7.26 -1.71 -13.71
CA VAL A 207 6.38 -0.81 -14.45
C VAL A 207 5.72 0.22 -13.52
N CYS A 208 5.33 -0.19 -12.31
CA CYS A 208 4.79 0.71 -11.29
C CYS A 208 5.82 1.71 -10.74
N ASP A 209 7.09 1.33 -10.60
CA ASP A 209 8.16 2.24 -10.16
C ASP A 209 8.46 3.32 -11.23
N GLU A 210 8.36 2.93 -12.50
CA GLU A 210 8.66 3.80 -13.64
C GLU A 210 7.49 4.66 -14.13
N SER A 211 6.27 4.41 -13.64
CA SER A 211 5.09 5.22 -14.00
C SER A 211 5.18 6.65 -13.45
N ASP A 212 4.45 7.59 -14.07
CA ASP A 212 4.41 8.98 -13.61
C ASP A 212 3.61 9.10 -12.31
N VAL A 213 2.47 8.41 -12.26
CA VAL A 213 1.64 8.27 -11.06
C VAL A 213 1.45 6.79 -10.78
N PHE A 214 1.66 6.40 -9.53
CA PHE A 214 1.35 5.07 -9.05
C PHE A 214 0.08 5.14 -8.19
N VAL A 215 -0.88 4.27 -8.44
CA VAL A 215 -2.18 4.24 -7.76
C VAL A 215 -2.40 2.85 -7.20
N THR A 216 -3.02 2.74 -6.04
CA THR A 216 -3.40 1.46 -5.45
C THR A 216 -4.89 1.42 -5.15
N ASN A 217 -5.47 0.22 -5.12
CA ASN A 217 -6.83 0.03 -4.58
C ASN A 217 -6.83 -0.38 -3.10
N ASN A 218 -5.66 -0.72 -2.57
CA ASN A 218 -5.41 -1.19 -1.21
C ASN A 218 -3.95 -0.87 -0.80
N ASN A 219 -3.69 -0.60 0.48
CA ASN A 219 -2.36 -0.30 1.00
C ASN A 219 -1.61 -1.55 1.52
N GLY A 220 -1.29 -2.48 0.62
CA GLY A 220 -0.52 -3.69 0.94
C GLY A 220 1.01 -3.51 0.87
N ASN A 221 1.77 -4.59 1.07
CA ASN A 221 3.25 -4.55 1.10
C ASN A 221 3.89 -3.95 -0.16
N MET A 222 3.40 -4.33 -1.35
CA MET A 222 3.92 -3.79 -2.62
C MET A 222 3.66 -2.28 -2.72
N ALA A 223 2.48 -1.82 -2.28
CA ALA A 223 2.13 -0.40 -2.25
C ALA A 223 3.13 0.38 -1.38
N ARG A 224 3.40 -0.11 -0.17
CA ARG A 224 4.33 0.50 0.78
C ARG A 224 5.75 0.56 0.22
N ILE A 225 6.28 -0.55 -0.28
CA ILE A 225 7.64 -0.61 -0.82
C ILE A 225 7.81 0.34 -2.01
N LEU A 226 6.85 0.37 -2.94
CA LEU A 226 6.88 1.28 -4.08
C LEU A 226 6.76 2.74 -3.64
N ALA A 227 5.89 3.07 -2.68
CA ALA A 227 5.78 4.42 -2.15
C ALA A 227 7.13 4.92 -1.60
N GLY A 228 7.82 4.13 -0.76
CA GLY A 228 9.11 4.55 -0.24
C GLY A 228 10.20 4.61 -1.30
N ARG A 229 10.21 3.67 -2.26
CA ARG A 229 11.16 3.69 -3.38
C ARG A 229 10.98 4.93 -4.26
N ARG A 230 9.72 5.27 -4.57
CA ARG A 230 9.35 6.46 -5.35
C ARG A 230 9.59 7.76 -4.58
N ARG A 231 9.66 7.76 -3.24
CA ARG A 231 10.17 8.89 -2.44
C ARG A 231 11.69 9.00 -2.50
N TYR A 232 12.39 7.87 -2.47
CA TYR A 232 13.85 7.81 -2.38
C TYR A 232 14.58 8.16 -3.69
N PHE A 233 14.12 7.64 -4.84
CA PHE A 233 14.82 7.78 -6.14
C PHE A 233 14.41 9.01 -6.98
N GLY A 234 14.00 10.09 -6.32
CA GLY A 234 13.39 11.24 -6.99
C GLY A 234 11.88 11.12 -6.94
N HIS A 235 11.29 11.97 -6.10
CA HIS A 235 9.89 11.90 -5.70
C HIS A 235 8.92 11.74 -6.89
N LYS A 236 8.16 10.65 -6.92
CA LYS A 236 7.00 10.48 -7.83
C LYS A 236 5.72 10.17 -7.03
N PRO A 237 4.56 10.77 -7.37
CA PRO A 237 3.32 10.60 -6.60
C PRO A 237 2.88 9.14 -6.49
N THR A 238 2.42 8.77 -5.29
CA THR A 238 1.77 7.49 -5.01
C THR A 238 0.41 7.74 -4.37
N ILE A 239 -0.65 7.60 -5.16
CA ILE A 239 -2.03 7.83 -4.72
C ILE A 239 -2.55 6.55 -4.07
N ARG A 240 -2.95 6.66 -2.82
CA ARG A 240 -3.63 5.61 -2.05
C ARG A 240 -5.06 6.05 -1.73
N PRO A 241 -6.03 5.14 -1.64
CA PRO A 241 -7.39 5.54 -1.35
C PRO A 241 -7.57 5.79 0.15
N ASN A 242 -8.20 6.91 0.51
CA ASN A 242 -8.74 7.12 1.85
C ASN A 242 -10.04 6.33 2.01
N ALA A 243 -9.94 5.00 1.97
CA ALA A 243 -11.09 4.09 1.91
C ALA A 243 -12.10 4.32 3.03
N LYS A 244 -11.64 4.70 4.24
CA LYS A 244 -12.48 5.03 5.39
C LYS A 244 -13.42 6.22 5.14
N LYS A 245 -13.01 7.21 4.34
CA LYS A 245 -13.85 8.35 3.98
C LYS A 245 -14.58 8.13 2.66
N LEU A 246 -13.92 7.51 1.68
CA LEU A 246 -14.45 7.32 0.33
C LEU A 246 -15.62 6.32 0.27
N TYR A 247 -15.66 5.30 1.14
CA TYR A 247 -16.70 4.26 1.04
C TYR A 247 -18.13 4.83 1.08
N LYS A 248 -18.39 5.86 1.91
CA LYS A 248 -19.71 6.51 1.98
C LYS A 248 -20.06 7.21 0.68
N LEU A 249 -19.10 7.89 0.08
CA LEU A 249 -19.30 8.60 -1.19
C LEU A 249 -19.68 7.65 -2.33
N PHE A 250 -19.11 6.44 -2.35
CA PHE A 250 -19.48 5.44 -3.35
C PHE A 250 -20.90 4.92 -3.16
N VAL A 251 -21.32 4.70 -1.91
CA VAL A 251 -22.69 4.29 -1.59
C VAL A 251 -23.71 5.38 -1.93
N ASP A 252 -23.42 6.62 -1.56
CA ASP A 252 -24.32 7.77 -1.73
C ASP A 252 -24.21 8.42 -3.12
N ARG A 253 -23.43 7.87 -4.05
CA ARG A 253 -23.11 8.47 -5.36
C ARG A 253 -24.36 8.89 -6.13
N ASN A 254 -25.40 8.06 -6.13
CA ASN A 254 -26.62 8.31 -6.89
C ASN A 254 -27.51 9.41 -6.26
N ASN A 255 -27.17 9.88 -5.06
CA ASN A 255 -27.89 10.93 -4.34
C ASN A 255 -27.23 12.31 -4.50
N MET A 256 -26.18 12.43 -5.33
CA MET A 256 -25.46 13.69 -5.55
C MET A 256 -25.06 13.88 -7.01
N THR A 257 -24.78 15.11 -7.41
CA THR A 257 -24.25 15.40 -8.75
C THR A 257 -22.80 14.95 -8.89
N TRP A 258 -22.32 14.84 -10.13
CA TRP A 258 -20.92 14.50 -10.39
C TRP A 258 -19.95 15.55 -9.80
N GLU A 259 -20.29 16.83 -9.90
CA GLU A 259 -19.48 17.94 -9.42
C GLU A 259 -19.33 17.88 -7.90
N GLU A 260 -20.44 17.59 -7.20
CA GLU A 260 -20.45 17.40 -5.75
C GLU A 260 -19.65 16.16 -5.34
N PHE A 261 -19.88 15.03 -6.00
CA PHE A 261 -19.11 13.80 -5.78
C PHE A 261 -17.62 14.05 -5.94
N ALA A 262 -17.22 14.65 -7.06
CA ALA A 262 -15.82 14.89 -7.38
C ALA A 262 -15.17 15.87 -6.38
N SER A 263 -15.88 16.91 -5.96
CA SER A 263 -15.43 17.84 -4.92
C SER A 263 -15.21 17.15 -3.56
N LYS A 264 -16.15 16.29 -3.15
CA LYS A 264 -16.05 15.50 -1.91
C LYS A 264 -14.92 14.48 -1.97
N VAL A 265 -14.71 13.82 -3.11
CA VAL A 265 -13.57 12.90 -3.30
C VAL A 265 -12.25 13.65 -3.15
N ARG A 266 -12.07 14.80 -3.83
CA ARG A 266 -10.85 15.60 -3.72
C ARG A 266 -10.57 16.02 -2.28
N THR A 267 -11.59 16.53 -1.58
CA THR A 267 -11.49 16.89 -0.15
C THR A 267 -11.11 15.70 0.73
N ASN A 268 -11.70 14.53 0.51
CA ASN A 268 -11.42 13.34 1.30
C ASN A 268 -10.08 12.67 0.97
N GLN A 269 -9.48 12.99 -0.18
CA GLN A 269 -8.18 12.47 -0.61
C GLN A 269 -6.97 13.32 -0.18
N ILE A 270 -7.17 14.49 0.42
CA ILE A 270 -6.06 15.31 0.96
C ILE A 270 -5.22 14.47 1.93
N GLY A 271 -3.90 14.43 1.72
CA GLY A 271 -2.96 13.64 2.51
C GLY A 271 -2.90 12.16 2.14
N PHE A 272 -3.44 11.79 0.97
CA PHE A 272 -3.37 10.45 0.40
C PHE A 272 -2.94 10.50 -1.09
N MET A 273 -2.43 11.65 -1.54
CA MET A 273 -2.01 11.88 -2.93
C MET A 273 -0.53 11.58 -3.16
N GLY A 274 0.20 11.19 -2.12
CA GLY A 274 1.61 10.85 -2.18
C GLY A 274 2.50 12.07 -2.06
N GLU A 275 2.09 13.10 -1.31
CA GLU A 275 2.86 14.33 -1.11
C GLU A 275 4.22 14.04 -0.45
N PRO A 276 5.30 14.79 -0.76
CA PRO A 276 6.66 14.52 -0.24
C PRO A 276 6.71 14.39 1.29
N ASN A 277 5.95 15.23 2.00
CA ASN A 277 5.91 15.31 3.46
C ASN A 277 4.57 14.85 4.06
N GLU A 278 3.87 13.94 3.38
CA GLU A 278 2.57 13.38 3.82
C GLU A 278 2.62 12.77 5.23
N VAL A 279 3.75 12.15 5.59
CA VAL A 279 3.98 11.54 6.91
C VAL A 279 5.15 12.22 7.60
N LYS A 280 4.94 12.63 8.86
CA LYS A 280 5.99 13.24 9.68
C LYS A 280 7.17 12.27 9.88
N PRO A 281 8.44 12.73 9.79
CA PRO A 281 9.59 11.89 10.08
C PRO A 281 9.46 11.16 11.43
N GLY A 282 9.79 9.86 11.43
CA GLY A 282 9.67 9.00 12.61
C GLY A 282 8.27 8.43 12.87
N ARG A 283 7.24 8.84 12.10
CA ARG A 283 5.94 8.17 12.04
C ARG A 283 5.84 7.31 10.77
N GLY A 284 4.99 6.28 10.83
CA GLY A 284 4.76 5.35 9.71
C GLY A 284 5.82 4.25 9.57
N GLU A 285 5.64 3.42 8.55
CA GLU A 285 6.56 2.32 8.25
C GLU A 285 7.75 2.77 7.40
N PHE A 286 8.95 2.30 7.76
CA PHE A 286 10.20 2.64 7.05
C PHE A 286 10.13 2.39 5.54
N HIS A 287 9.53 1.28 5.11
CA HIS A 287 9.49 0.91 3.70
C HIS A 287 8.59 1.82 2.86
N GLU A 288 7.59 2.45 3.49
CA GLU A 288 6.67 3.42 2.87
C GLU A 288 7.20 4.86 3.00
N ASN A 289 7.83 5.17 4.14
CA ASN A 289 8.29 6.51 4.49
C ASN A 289 9.76 6.46 4.96
N PRO A 290 10.73 6.37 4.04
CA PRO A 290 12.14 6.28 4.37
C PRO A 290 12.75 7.67 4.67
N ALA A 291 12.12 8.44 5.55
CA ALA A 291 12.55 9.81 5.87
C ALA A 291 14.02 9.87 6.33
N ALA A 292 14.48 8.86 7.08
CA ALA A 292 15.87 8.73 7.52
C ALA A 292 16.88 8.51 6.35
N CYS A 293 16.39 8.18 5.16
CA CYS A 293 17.20 7.94 3.97
C CYS A 293 17.27 9.15 3.03
N ILE A 294 16.46 10.19 3.28
CA ILE A 294 16.33 11.36 2.41
C ILE A 294 17.03 12.52 3.10
N CYS A 295 17.94 13.19 2.41
CA CYS A 295 18.63 14.36 2.94
C CYS A 295 17.64 15.51 3.14
N GLU A 296 17.71 16.19 4.28
CA GLU A 296 17.01 17.45 4.46
C GLU A 296 17.65 18.51 3.56
N ASP A 297 16.81 19.26 2.84
CA ASP A 297 17.25 20.46 2.15
C ASP A 297 17.45 21.57 3.19
N SER A 298 18.73 21.86 3.48
CA SER A 298 19.12 22.89 4.44
C SER A 298 18.62 24.29 4.06
N GLU A 299 18.44 24.59 2.78
CA GLU A 299 17.92 25.88 2.32
C GLU A 299 16.40 25.98 2.49
N ALA A 300 15.68 24.89 2.21
CA ALA A 300 14.23 24.83 2.45
C ALA A 300 13.89 24.96 3.94
N LYS A 301 14.67 24.30 4.81
CA LYS A 301 14.52 24.39 6.27
C LYS A 301 14.79 25.79 6.81
N ALA A 302 15.79 26.49 6.25
CA ALA A 302 16.07 27.88 6.60
C ALA A 302 14.92 28.82 6.18
N ARG A 303 14.25 28.55 5.05
CA ARG A 303 13.09 29.32 4.59
C ARG A 303 11.84 29.09 5.46
N GLU A 304 11.59 27.87 5.92
CA GLU A 304 10.47 27.58 6.85
C GLU A 304 10.62 28.32 8.19
N LEU A 305 11.84 28.45 8.69
CA LEU A 305 12.14 29.19 9.92
C LEU A 305 11.96 30.72 9.79
N LEU A 306 11.91 31.25 8.57
CA LEU A 306 11.74 32.68 8.29
C LEU A 306 10.27 33.09 8.09
N THR A 307 9.33 32.15 8.07
CA THR A 307 7.89 32.44 8.00
C THR A 307 7.32 32.77 9.38
N PRO A 308 6.82 34.00 9.65
CA PRO A 308 6.26 34.35 10.95
C PRO A 308 4.95 33.59 11.22
N GLN A 309 4.90 32.80 12.29
CA GLN A 309 3.64 32.27 12.82
C GLN A 309 2.90 33.41 13.55
N ASN A 310 1.80 33.89 12.98
CA ASN A 310 0.87 34.79 13.69
C ASN A 310 0.23 34.03 14.86
N GLN A 311 0.73 34.25 16.07
CA GLN A 311 0.14 33.78 17.32
C GLN A 311 -0.99 34.72 17.75
N THR A 312 -2.23 34.27 17.65
CA THR A 312 -3.35 34.84 18.42
C THR A 312 -3.29 34.32 19.85
N LEU A 313 -2.80 35.14 20.77
CA LEU A 313 -2.98 34.92 22.22
C LEU A 313 -4.44 35.17 22.59
N GLY A 314 -5.18 34.10 22.89
CA GLY A 314 -6.46 34.15 23.60
C GLY A 314 -6.27 33.73 25.06
N ASN A 315 -6.34 34.71 25.96
CA ASN A 315 -6.34 34.52 27.42
C ASN A 315 -7.51 33.64 27.87
N HIS A 316 -7.25 32.54 28.59
CA HIS A 316 -8.24 31.94 29.48
C HIS A 316 -7.64 31.75 30.89
N ARG A 317 -8.23 32.50 31.83
CA ARG A 317 -8.01 32.41 33.28
C ARG A 317 -8.50 31.06 33.80
N LYS A 318 -7.72 30.46 34.70
CA LYS A 318 -8.14 29.34 35.54
C LYS A 318 -9.28 29.79 36.48
N VAL A 319 -10.36 29.03 36.51
CA VAL A 319 -11.31 28.99 37.62
C VAL A 319 -11.49 27.52 37.97
N ASP A 320 -11.07 27.17 39.18
CA ASP A 320 -11.31 25.87 39.81
C ASP A 320 -12.78 25.78 40.24
N THR A 321 -13.45 24.70 39.85
CA THR A 321 -14.66 24.23 40.56
C THR A 321 -14.74 22.71 40.45
N HIS A 322 -14.73 22.06 41.61
CA HIS A 322 -15.05 20.65 41.81
C HIS A 322 -16.47 20.32 41.35
N GLY A 323 -16.64 19.17 40.70
CA GLY A 323 -17.94 18.56 40.42
C GLY A 323 -17.75 17.28 39.62
N SER A 324 -17.96 16.15 40.29
CA SER A 324 -17.89 14.79 39.75
C SER A 324 -18.97 14.53 38.71
N GLU A 325 -18.60 13.94 37.57
CA GLU A 325 -19.39 12.91 36.88
C GLU A 325 -18.48 12.20 35.88
N ALA A 326 -18.49 10.87 35.96
CA ALA A 326 -17.61 9.98 35.22
C ALA A 326 -18.19 9.73 33.82
N GLU A 327 -17.45 10.10 32.77
CA GLU A 327 -17.61 9.55 31.43
C GLU A 327 -16.27 8.95 30.98
N ASP A 328 -16.25 7.62 30.89
CA ASP A 328 -15.14 6.82 30.40
C ASP A 328 -14.84 7.17 28.94
N HIS A 329 -13.79 7.95 28.71
CA HIS A 329 -13.15 8.06 27.41
C HIS A 329 -12.45 6.74 27.07
N LEU A 330 -13.11 5.93 26.24
CA LEU A 330 -12.50 4.81 25.53
C LEU A 330 -11.34 5.33 24.67
N ASN A 331 -10.13 4.93 25.06
CA ASN A 331 -8.94 5.00 24.21
C ASN A 331 -9.22 4.27 22.89
N ASP A 332 -9.35 5.03 21.80
CA ASP A 332 -9.28 4.52 20.44
C ASP A 332 -7.84 4.04 20.20
N ASN A 333 -7.61 2.76 20.52
CA ASN A 333 -6.46 2.02 20.01
C ASN A 333 -6.60 1.94 18.49
N ASP A 334 -5.93 2.85 17.80
CA ASP A 334 -5.52 2.69 16.41
C ASP A 334 -4.66 1.43 16.30
N LEU A 335 -5.33 0.28 16.16
CA LEU A 335 -4.74 -0.97 15.69
C LEU A 335 -4.31 -0.74 14.24
N ASP A 336 -3.10 -0.20 14.12
CA ASP A 336 -2.32 -0.09 12.90
C ASP A 336 -2.33 -1.45 12.18
N TRP A 337 -2.42 -1.44 10.85
CA TRP A 337 -2.32 -2.64 10.02
C TRP A 337 -1.04 -3.46 10.29
N SER A 338 -0.07 -2.87 10.98
CA SER A 338 1.12 -3.56 11.49
C SER A 338 0.78 -4.67 12.51
N ASP A 339 -0.37 -4.59 13.19
CA ASP A 339 -0.78 -5.50 14.28
C ASP A 339 -1.76 -6.59 13.85
N MET A 340 -2.41 -6.46 12.67
CA MET A 340 -3.17 -7.57 12.08
C MET A 340 -2.27 -8.51 11.26
N ASP A 341 -1.52 -9.32 12.01
CA ASP A 341 -1.17 -10.71 11.70
C ASP A 341 -1.24 -11.16 10.22
N TYR A 342 -0.12 -11.04 9.50
CA TYR A 342 0.26 -12.03 8.49
C TYR A 342 0.74 -13.29 9.22
N ILE A 343 -0.21 -14.09 9.72
CA ILE A 343 0.11 -15.47 10.07
C ILE A 343 0.22 -16.25 8.76
N ASP A 344 1.44 -16.29 8.22
CA ASP A 344 1.84 -17.35 7.29
C ASP A 344 1.85 -18.67 8.06
N ASN A 345 0.71 -19.35 8.05
CA ASN A 345 0.59 -20.72 8.55
C ASN A 345 1.17 -21.64 7.49
N GLY A 346 2.49 -21.82 7.50
CA GLY A 346 3.20 -23.09 7.21
C GLY A 346 2.65 -24.01 6.12
N TYR A 347 2.00 -23.49 5.09
CA TYR A 347 1.62 -24.21 3.90
C TYR A 347 2.38 -23.54 2.79
N THR A 348 3.50 -24.16 2.43
CA THR A 348 4.04 -24.13 1.09
C THR A 348 2.84 -24.16 0.15
N LEU A 349 2.53 -23.04 -0.49
CA LEU A 349 1.97 -23.11 -1.83
C LEU A 349 2.98 -23.98 -2.56
N GLN A 350 2.66 -25.27 -2.69
CA GLN A 350 3.15 -26.01 -3.83
C GLN A 350 2.77 -25.12 -5.01
N ALA A 351 3.77 -24.41 -5.51
CA ALA A 351 3.75 -23.94 -6.88
C ALA A 351 3.34 -25.18 -7.66
N LYS A 352 2.08 -25.21 -8.11
CA LYS A 352 1.66 -26.21 -9.07
C LYS A 352 2.63 -26.03 -10.24
N LYS A 353 3.39 -27.09 -10.50
CA LYS A 353 4.19 -27.23 -11.72
C LYS A 353 3.34 -26.95 -12.94
#